data_AF-A0A0Q7W467-F1
#
_entry.id   AF-A0A0Q7W467-F1
#
_cell.length_a   1.000
_cell.length_b   1.000
_cell.length_c   1.000
_cell.angle_alpha   90.00
_cell.angle_beta   90.00
_cell.angle_gamma   90.00
#
_symmetry.space_group_name_H-M   'P 1'
#
loop_
_entity.id
_entity.type
_entity.pdbx_description
1 polymer ?
#
loop_
_entity_poly.entity_id
_entity_poly.type
_entity_poly.pdbx_seq_one_letter_code
_entity_poly.pdbx_strand_id
1 'polypeptide(L)'
;MLHRLRNYIEIERPHAVSKFRARKKWMDMEHPIFCRSQTLKHMEIKSDEGQWRQIATRHLRPGERMRMILCNQDGDPQEPAIVWLTETGLPLELNSWEVAFRRAADRCNQAGAVMHVHPHKLRHTFAVHMLLMLRARLEMEWREVVPKGYGSITEEPLRTLQRLLGHASISTTERYAGPANEMLDVLPEDLVRFVNLLTETHT
;
A
#
# COMPACT_ATOMS: atom_id res chain seq x y z
N MET A 1 6.64 -11.87 -4.18
CA MET A 1 5.47 -10.96 -4.10
C MET A 1 5.48 -9.88 -5.19
N LEU A 2 6.59 -9.14 -5.39
CA LEU A 2 6.69 -8.08 -6.42
C LEU A 2 6.39 -8.56 -7.85
N HIS A 3 6.74 -9.80 -8.20
CA HIS A 3 6.42 -10.38 -9.50
C HIS A 3 4.91 -10.45 -9.80
N ARG A 4 4.07 -10.78 -8.81
CA ARG A 4 2.60 -10.83 -9.00
C ARG A 4 2.00 -9.45 -9.23
N LEU A 5 2.46 -8.43 -8.50
CA LEU A 5 2.05 -7.05 -8.70
C LEU A 5 2.47 -6.56 -10.10
N ARG A 6 3.69 -6.90 -10.51
CA ARG A 6 4.20 -6.55 -11.85
C ARG A 6 3.36 -7.18 -12.95
N ASN A 7 3.04 -8.48 -12.84
CA ASN A 7 2.17 -9.16 -13.80
C ASN A 7 0.77 -8.51 -13.87
N TYR A 8 0.20 -8.14 -12.73
CA TYR A 8 -1.07 -7.41 -12.72
C TYR A 8 -0.95 -6.07 -13.45
N ILE A 9 0.08 -5.26 -13.16
CA ILE A 9 0.29 -3.94 -13.78
C ILE A 9 0.55 -4.06 -15.29
N GLU A 10 1.33 -5.05 -15.72
CA GLU A 10 1.77 -5.18 -17.12
C GLU A 10 0.77 -5.93 -18.01
N ILE A 11 -0.08 -6.80 -17.45
CA ILE A 11 -0.92 -7.73 -18.23
C ILE A 11 -2.40 -7.57 -17.89
N GLU A 12 -2.78 -7.81 -16.63
CA GLU A 12 -4.19 -7.89 -16.24
C GLU A 12 -4.86 -6.50 -16.25
N ARG A 13 -4.16 -5.49 -15.74
CA ARG A 13 -4.68 -4.13 -15.65
C ARG A 13 -4.88 -3.49 -17.03
N PRO A 14 -3.95 -3.56 -18.00
CA PRO A 14 -4.20 -3.07 -19.36
C PRO A 14 -5.42 -3.71 -20.02
N HIS A 15 -5.68 -5.00 -19.75
CA HIS A 15 -6.88 -5.68 -20.24
C HIS A 15 -8.16 -5.11 -19.61
N ALA A 16 -8.16 -4.86 -18.30
CA ALA A 16 -9.27 -4.19 -17.62
C ALA A 16 -9.50 -2.76 -18.15
N VAL A 17 -8.43 -2.00 -18.40
CA VAL A 17 -8.48 -0.65 -19.00
C VAL A 17 -9.05 -0.67 -20.41
N SER A 18 -8.68 -1.66 -21.23
CA SER A 18 -9.24 -1.81 -22.57
C SER A 18 -10.76 -1.95 -22.53
N LYS A 19 -11.29 -2.77 -21.60
CA LYS A 19 -12.73 -2.91 -21.36
C LYS A 19 -13.37 -1.62 -20.85
N PHE A 20 -12.71 -0.91 -19.93
CA PHE A 20 -13.16 0.39 -19.41
C PHE A 20 -13.35 1.40 -20.55
N ARG A 21 -12.37 1.48 -21.47
CA ARG A 21 -12.40 2.36 -22.65
C ARG A 21 -13.46 1.95 -23.66
N ALA A 22 -13.45 0.68 -24.07
CA ALA A 22 -14.37 0.17 -25.09
C ALA A 22 -15.84 0.39 -24.70
N ARG A 23 -16.14 0.32 -23.40
CA ARG A 23 -17.49 0.48 -22.85
C ARG A 23 -17.76 1.88 -22.30
N LYS A 24 -16.81 2.82 -22.41
CA LYS A 24 -16.90 4.19 -21.89
C LYS A 24 -17.39 4.23 -20.43
N LYS A 25 -16.80 3.38 -19.58
CA LYS A 25 -17.28 3.10 -18.22
C LYS A 25 -17.32 4.32 -17.28
N TRP A 26 -16.61 5.40 -17.63
CA TRP A 26 -16.71 6.68 -16.92
C TRP A 26 -18.11 7.31 -16.97
N MET A 27 -18.94 6.98 -17.95
CA MET A 27 -20.32 7.46 -18.01
C MET A 27 -21.22 6.82 -16.94
N ASP A 28 -20.84 5.63 -16.46
CA ASP A 28 -21.55 4.91 -15.39
C ASP A 28 -21.06 5.35 -13.99
N MET A 29 -19.98 6.14 -13.92
CA MET A 29 -19.40 6.59 -12.65
C MET A 29 -20.15 7.80 -12.11
N GLU A 30 -20.47 7.77 -10.82
CA GLU A 30 -21.01 8.93 -10.13
C GLU A 30 -19.93 10.02 -10.03
N HIS A 31 -20.19 11.21 -10.58
CA HIS A 31 -19.30 12.37 -10.51
C HIS A 31 -17.83 12.08 -10.88
N PRO A 32 -17.50 11.68 -12.13
CA PRO A 32 -16.12 11.41 -12.54
C PRO A 32 -15.23 12.65 -12.41
N ILE A 33 -14.00 12.47 -11.94
CA ILE A 33 -12.99 13.53 -11.86
C ILE A 33 -11.96 13.32 -12.97
N PHE A 34 -12.06 14.11 -14.04
CA PHE A 34 -11.09 14.06 -15.13
C PHE A 34 -9.79 14.73 -14.70
N CYS A 35 -8.67 14.05 -14.91
CA CYS A 35 -7.37 14.49 -14.42
C CYS A 35 -6.25 14.23 -15.42
N ARG A 36 -5.16 15.00 -15.30
CA ARG A 36 -3.89 14.77 -16.00
C ARG A 36 -2.80 14.66 -14.96
N SER A 37 -1.91 13.69 -15.15
CA SER A 37 -0.78 13.49 -14.26
C SER A 37 0.39 14.38 -14.70
N GLN A 38 0.84 15.27 -13.84
CA GLN A 38 2.07 16.04 -14.03
C GLN A 38 3.23 15.46 -13.23
N THR A 39 2.99 15.08 -11.97
CA THR A 39 3.97 14.48 -11.06
C THR A 39 3.27 13.59 -10.02
N LEU A 40 4.02 12.88 -9.18
CA LEU A 40 3.45 12.14 -8.03
C LEU A 40 2.85 13.08 -6.95
N LYS A 41 3.31 14.33 -6.86
CA LYS A 41 2.90 15.29 -5.82
C LYS A 41 1.77 16.21 -6.26
N HIS A 42 1.60 16.41 -7.56
CA HIS A 42 0.61 17.33 -8.13
C HIS A 42 -0.07 16.71 -9.34
N MET A 43 -1.39 16.94 -9.43
CA MET A 43 -2.22 16.56 -10.56
C MET A 43 -3.00 17.77 -11.04
N GLU A 44 -3.39 17.77 -12.30
CA GLU A 44 -4.40 18.68 -12.83
C GLU A 44 -5.75 18.00 -12.82
N ILE A 45 -6.78 18.69 -12.38
CA ILE A 45 -8.16 18.22 -12.41
C ILE A 45 -9.01 19.21 -13.19
N LYS A 46 -9.97 18.69 -13.97
CA LYS A 46 -10.92 19.50 -14.72
C LYS A 46 -12.03 19.98 -13.78
N SER A 47 -12.29 21.28 -13.74
CA SER A 47 -13.43 21.87 -13.04
C SER A 47 -14.72 21.67 -13.82
N ASP A 48 -15.85 21.93 -13.16
CA ASP A 48 -17.17 21.90 -13.79
C ASP A 48 -17.31 22.96 -14.91
N GLU A 49 -16.56 24.06 -14.80
CA GLU A 49 -16.44 25.11 -15.82
C GLU A 49 -15.53 24.71 -17.00
N GLY A 50 -14.97 23.50 -16.96
CA GLY A 50 -14.10 22.96 -18.01
C GLY A 50 -12.64 23.39 -17.94
N GLN A 51 -12.27 24.20 -16.95
CA GLN A 51 -10.89 24.66 -16.75
C GLN A 51 -10.03 23.62 -16.02
N TRP A 52 -8.74 23.56 -16.36
CA TRP A 52 -7.80 22.71 -15.65
C TRP A 52 -7.19 23.46 -14.47
N ARG A 53 -7.25 22.86 -13.27
CA ARG A 53 -6.63 23.41 -12.06
C ARG A 53 -5.66 22.43 -11.44
N GLN A 54 -4.53 22.94 -10.99
CA GLN A 54 -3.55 22.14 -10.26
C GLN A 54 -4.00 21.88 -8.82
N ILE A 55 -3.83 20.66 -8.35
CA ILE A 55 -4.08 20.24 -6.97
C ILE A 55 -2.94 19.36 -6.45
N ALA A 56 -2.51 19.58 -5.21
CA ALA A 56 -1.57 18.68 -4.58
C ALA A 56 -2.27 17.35 -4.24
N THR A 57 -1.64 16.22 -4.57
CA THR A 57 -2.25 14.89 -4.44
C THR A 57 -2.65 14.58 -3.00
N ARG A 58 -1.99 15.16 -2.01
CA ARG A 58 -2.33 15.05 -0.57
C ARG A 58 -3.73 15.56 -0.21
N HIS A 59 -4.30 16.47 -0.99
CA HIS A 59 -5.63 17.04 -0.72
C HIS A 59 -6.77 16.17 -1.27
N LEU A 60 -6.45 15.17 -2.10
CA LEU A 60 -7.43 14.24 -2.65
C LEU A 60 -7.82 13.21 -1.60
N ARG A 61 -9.10 13.17 -1.25
CA ARG A 61 -9.71 12.19 -0.35
C ARG A 61 -9.81 10.82 -1.03
N PRO A 62 -9.91 9.71 -0.28
CA PRO A 62 -10.05 8.37 -0.87
C PRO A 62 -11.17 8.27 -1.90
N GLY A 63 -12.37 8.78 -1.59
CA GLY A 63 -13.51 8.75 -2.52
C GLY A 63 -13.32 9.61 -3.78
N GLU A 64 -12.50 10.66 -3.72
CA GLU A 64 -12.14 11.44 -4.93
C GLU A 64 -11.16 10.64 -5.78
N ARG A 65 -10.13 10.05 -5.17
CA ARG A 65 -9.14 9.20 -5.86
C ARG A 65 -9.77 8.03 -6.59
N MET A 66 -10.83 7.44 -6.02
CA MET A 66 -11.61 6.37 -6.64
C MET A 66 -12.29 6.82 -7.93
N ARG A 67 -12.67 8.10 -8.05
CA ARG A 67 -13.41 8.62 -9.21
C ARG A 67 -12.51 9.30 -10.25
N MET A 68 -11.20 9.30 -10.04
CA MET A 68 -10.26 9.96 -10.93
C MET A 68 -10.01 9.16 -12.21
N ILE A 69 -10.07 9.85 -13.34
CA ILE A 69 -9.83 9.29 -14.67
C ILE A 69 -8.75 10.11 -15.35
N LEU A 70 -7.67 9.44 -15.74
CA LEU A 70 -6.57 10.01 -16.49
C LEU A 70 -7.04 10.30 -17.92
N CYS A 71 -6.82 11.54 -18.35
CA CYS A 71 -7.09 12.01 -19.71
C CYS A 71 -5.78 12.12 -20.50
N ASN A 72 -5.89 11.98 -21.83
CA ASN A 72 -4.81 12.34 -22.75
C ASN A 72 -4.65 13.89 -22.83
N GLN A 73 -3.73 14.33 -23.70
CA GLN A 73 -3.47 15.75 -23.95
C GLN A 73 -4.68 16.49 -24.56
N ASP A 74 -5.52 15.79 -25.31
CA ASP A 74 -6.76 16.34 -25.89
C ASP A 74 -7.90 16.43 -24.86
N GLY A 75 -7.77 15.74 -23.72
CA GLY A 75 -8.78 15.71 -22.66
C GLY A 75 -9.70 14.50 -22.71
N ASP A 76 -9.48 13.58 -23.63
CA ASP A 76 -10.25 12.34 -23.75
C ASP A 76 -9.93 11.39 -22.59
N PRO A 77 -10.97 10.82 -21.93
CA PRO A 77 -10.80 9.84 -20.87
C PRO A 77 -10.07 8.58 -21.36
N GLN A 78 -9.00 8.18 -20.66
CA GLN A 78 -8.20 7.00 -21.00
C GLN A 78 -8.40 5.87 -19.99
N GLU A 79 -8.14 6.12 -18.72
CA GLU A 79 -8.16 5.06 -17.71
C GLU A 79 -8.39 5.60 -16.30
N PRO A 80 -8.88 4.79 -15.35
CA PRO A 80 -8.92 5.19 -13.95
C PRO A 80 -7.50 5.43 -13.41
N ALA A 81 -7.33 6.43 -12.55
CA ALA A 81 -6.03 6.74 -11.94
C ALA A 81 -5.62 5.75 -10.84
N ILE A 82 -6.56 4.95 -10.33
CA ILE A 82 -6.29 3.94 -9.30
C ILE A 82 -5.65 2.69 -9.88
N VAL A 83 -4.76 2.06 -9.10
CA VAL A 83 -4.06 0.84 -9.51
C VAL A 83 -5.01 -0.34 -9.66
N TRP A 84 -5.87 -0.56 -8.66
CA TRP A 84 -6.70 -1.77 -8.55
C TRP A 84 -8.05 -1.60 -9.23
N LEU A 85 -8.32 -2.45 -10.21
CA LEU A 85 -9.53 -2.45 -11.03
C LEU A 85 -10.24 -3.79 -10.91
N THR A 86 -11.56 -3.74 -11.05
CA THR A 86 -12.40 -4.90 -11.35
C THR A 86 -12.10 -5.44 -12.75
N GLU A 87 -12.57 -6.64 -13.08
CA GLU A 87 -12.43 -7.23 -14.42
C GLU A 87 -13.08 -6.40 -15.54
N THR A 88 -14.02 -5.52 -15.19
CA THR A 88 -14.66 -4.57 -16.10
C THR A 88 -13.95 -3.23 -16.20
N GLY A 89 -12.87 -3.03 -15.43
CA GLY A 89 -12.05 -1.83 -15.43
C GLY A 89 -12.55 -0.70 -14.55
N LEU A 90 -13.58 -0.94 -13.72
CA LEU A 90 -13.99 0.02 -12.68
C LEU A 90 -13.05 -0.06 -11.47
N PRO A 91 -12.83 1.06 -10.75
CA PRO A 91 -12.14 1.07 -9.46
C PRO A 91 -12.60 -0.05 -8.51
N LEU A 92 -11.66 -0.76 -7.89
CA LEU A 92 -11.98 -1.77 -6.89
C LEU A 92 -12.30 -1.10 -5.54
N GLU A 93 -13.54 -1.26 -5.06
CA GLU A 93 -13.99 -0.64 -3.81
C GLU A 93 -13.16 -1.05 -2.59
N LEU A 94 -13.01 -0.13 -1.63
CA LEU A 94 -12.16 -0.35 -0.45
C LEU A 94 -12.61 -1.56 0.38
N ASN A 95 -13.92 -1.77 0.52
CA ASN A 95 -14.48 -2.93 1.24
C ASN A 95 -14.25 -4.28 0.51
N SER A 96 -13.93 -4.25 -0.79
CA SER A 96 -13.68 -5.48 -1.56
C SER A 96 -12.40 -6.17 -1.10
N TRP A 97 -11.46 -5.42 -0.52
CA TRP A 97 -10.28 -5.99 0.10
C TRP A 97 -10.62 -6.85 1.31
N GLU A 98 -11.53 -6.40 2.18
CA GLU A 98 -11.97 -7.21 3.33
C GLU A 98 -12.58 -8.53 2.88
N VAL A 99 -13.38 -8.51 1.82
CA VAL A 99 -13.98 -9.71 1.21
C VAL A 99 -12.90 -10.61 0.62
N ALA A 100 -11.91 -10.05 -0.10
CA ALA A 100 -10.81 -10.81 -0.67
C ALA A 100 -9.98 -11.54 0.41
N PHE A 101 -9.65 -10.85 1.50
CA PHE A 101 -8.93 -11.44 2.63
C PHE A 101 -9.77 -12.50 3.35
N ARG A 102 -11.06 -12.25 3.56
CA ARG A 102 -11.98 -13.22 4.15
C ARG A 102 -12.04 -14.50 3.32
N ARG A 103 -12.26 -14.38 2.01
CA ARG A 103 -12.28 -15.54 1.09
C ARG A 103 -10.96 -16.31 1.10
N ALA A 104 -9.82 -15.63 1.23
CA ALA A 104 -8.52 -16.28 1.35
C ALA A 104 -8.39 -17.04 2.68
N ALA A 105 -8.77 -16.40 3.78
CA ALA A 105 -8.79 -17.03 5.10
C ALA A 105 -9.71 -18.25 5.14
N ASP A 106 -10.90 -18.17 4.56
CA ASP A 106 -11.87 -19.27 4.48
C ASP A 106 -11.28 -20.49 3.75
N ARG A 107 -10.57 -20.28 2.63
CA ARG A 107 -9.88 -21.37 1.92
C ARG A 107 -8.77 -22.00 2.77
N CYS A 108 -8.00 -21.20 3.50
CA CYS A 108 -6.98 -21.72 4.43
C CYS A 108 -7.61 -22.53 5.57
N ASN A 109 -8.70 -22.04 6.15
CA ASN A 109 -9.44 -22.72 7.22
C ASN A 109 -10.00 -24.07 6.73
N GLN A 110 -10.56 -24.11 5.53
CA GLN A 110 -11.02 -25.36 4.89
C GLN A 110 -9.88 -26.36 4.65
N ALA A 111 -8.65 -25.88 4.44
CA ALA A 111 -7.46 -26.70 4.32
C ALA A 111 -6.80 -27.06 5.67
N GLY A 112 -7.44 -26.74 6.80
CA GLY A 112 -6.94 -27.03 8.15
C GLY A 112 -5.95 -26.01 8.72
N ALA A 113 -5.63 -24.93 7.99
CA ALA A 113 -4.79 -23.85 8.46
C ALA A 113 -5.66 -22.73 9.06
N VAL A 114 -5.87 -22.78 10.39
CA VAL A 114 -6.69 -21.79 11.12
C VAL A 114 -6.08 -20.39 10.96
N MET A 115 -6.75 -19.55 10.17
CA MET A 115 -6.33 -18.21 9.81
C MET A 115 -7.50 -17.22 9.94
N HIS A 116 -7.30 -16.19 10.76
CA HIS A 116 -8.23 -15.07 10.90
C HIS A 116 -7.53 -13.76 10.52
N VAL A 117 -7.49 -13.47 9.22
CA VAL A 117 -6.76 -12.33 8.64
C VAL A 117 -7.72 -11.34 7.98
N HIS A 118 -7.52 -10.07 8.30
CA HIS A 118 -8.13 -8.93 7.62
C HIS A 118 -7.07 -7.82 7.45
N PRO A 119 -7.26 -6.84 6.54
CA PRO A 119 -6.24 -5.82 6.25
C PRO A 119 -5.65 -5.13 7.48
N HIS A 120 -6.50 -4.80 8.46
CA HIS A 120 -6.04 -4.17 9.70
C HIS A 120 -5.13 -5.07 10.57
N LYS A 121 -5.37 -6.40 10.62
CA LYS A 121 -4.46 -7.31 11.33
C LYS A 121 -3.10 -7.36 10.66
N LEU A 122 -3.05 -7.41 9.34
CA LEU A 122 -1.77 -7.41 8.62
C LEU A 122 -0.98 -6.13 8.86
N ARG A 123 -1.66 -4.98 8.90
CA ARG A 123 -1.03 -3.71 9.29
C ARG A 123 -0.49 -3.75 10.72
N HIS A 124 -1.24 -4.33 11.66
CA HIS A 124 -0.79 -4.52 13.03
C HIS A 124 0.42 -5.46 13.10
N THR A 125 0.36 -6.63 12.45
CA THR A 125 1.47 -7.59 12.37
C THR A 125 2.71 -6.93 11.79
N PHE A 126 2.59 -6.22 10.67
CA PHE A 126 3.69 -5.45 10.09
C PHE A 126 4.26 -4.44 11.11
N ALA A 127 3.39 -3.69 11.80
CA ALA A 127 3.84 -2.67 12.74
C ALA A 127 4.64 -3.25 13.92
N VAL A 128 4.14 -4.34 14.53
CA VAL A 128 4.82 -5.01 15.64
C VAL A 128 6.15 -5.60 15.18
N HIS A 129 6.18 -6.35 14.08
CA HIS A 129 7.40 -6.98 13.58
C HIS A 129 8.43 -5.94 13.11
N MET A 130 7.99 -4.88 12.43
CA MET A 130 8.88 -3.80 12.01
C MET A 130 9.46 -3.06 13.22
N LEU A 131 8.66 -2.80 14.26
CA LEU A 131 9.17 -2.17 15.48
C LEU A 131 10.21 -3.05 16.18
N LEU A 132 9.92 -4.35 16.28
CA LEU A 132 10.82 -5.34 16.82
C LEU A 132 12.14 -5.37 16.04
N MET A 133 12.10 -5.42 14.71
CA MET A 133 13.29 -5.36 13.87
C MET A 133 14.08 -4.05 14.03
N LEU A 134 13.38 -2.90 14.12
CA LEU A 134 14.03 -1.61 14.32
C LEU A 134 14.68 -1.49 15.71
N ARG A 135 14.08 -2.08 16.75
CA ARG A 135 14.64 -2.12 18.11
C ARG A 135 15.80 -3.10 18.22
N ALA A 136 15.64 -4.32 17.72
CA ALA A 136 16.71 -5.30 17.63
C ALA A 136 17.93 -4.72 16.90
N ARG A 137 17.73 -3.96 15.82
CA ARG A 137 18.80 -3.23 15.13
C ARG A 137 19.55 -2.22 16.01
N LEU A 138 18.88 -1.56 16.96
CA LEU A 138 19.52 -0.60 17.86
C LEU A 138 20.23 -1.28 19.03
N GLU A 139 19.70 -2.39 19.52
CA GLU A 139 20.31 -3.19 20.58
C GLU A 139 21.51 -4.01 20.06
N MET A 140 21.48 -4.38 18.78
CA MET A 140 22.59 -5.03 18.08
C MET A 140 23.67 -4.01 17.69
N GLU A 141 24.50 -3.61 18.67
CA GLU A 141 25.91 -3.27 18.44
C GLU A 141 26.74 -4.51 17.99
N TRP A 142 26.22 -5.35 17.08
CA TRP A 142 27.07 -6.21 16.26
C TRP A 142 27.45 -5.42 15.02
N ARG A 143 28.64 -4.82 15.08
CA ARG A 143 29.29 -4.21 13.92
C ARG A 143 29.52 -5.29 12.85
N GLU A 144 29.33 -4.87 11.61
CA GLU A 144 29.62 -5.56 10.36
C GLU A 144 28.42 -6.28 9.72
N VAL A 145 28.17 -5.92 8.46
CA VAL A 145 27.15 -6.43 7.54
C VAL A 145 25.75 -5.76 7.63
N VAL A 146 25.67 -4.47 7.28
CA VAL A 146 24.47 -3.92 6.62
C VAL A 146 24.88 -3.12 5.38
N PRO A 147 24.35 -3.44 4.18
CA PRO A 147 24.69 -2.73 2.95
C PRO A 147 24.36 -1.24 3.01
N LYS A 148 25.29 -0.42 2.52
CA LYS A 148 25.17 1.04 2.40
C LYS A 148 24.04 1.42 1.43
N GLY A 149 22.82 1.54 1.95
CA GLY A 149 21.63 1.98 1.19
C GLY A 149 20.46 2.45 2.07
N TYR A 150 20.40 1.95 3.32
CA TYR A 150 19.43 2.37 4.36
C TYR A 150 20.05 3.35 5.37
N GLY A 151 20.94 4.24 4.89
CA GLY A 151 21.87 5.05 5.68
C GLY A 151 21.33 6.33 6.33
N SER A 152 20.04 6.42 6.66
CA SER A 152 19.51 7.55 7.46
C SER A 152 18.34 7.18 8.37
N ILE A 153 18.18 5.89 8.67
CA ILE A 153 17.27 5.42 9.73
C ILE A 153 18.12 5.28 11.01
N THR A 154 18.55 6.41 11.55
CA THR A 154 19.17 6.54 12.88
C THR A 154 18.22 7.18 13.89
N GLU A 155 16.98 7.42 13.48
CA GLU A 155 15.95 8.04 14.32
C GLU A 155 15.16 6.99 15.12
N GLU A 156 14.79 7.37 16.35
CA GLU A 156 13.89 6.67 17.28
C GLU A 156 12.96 5.65 16.58
N PRO A 157 13.02 4.33 16.89
CA PRO A 157 12.29 3.29 16.16
C PRO A 157 10.81 3.56 15.97
N LEU A 158 10.18 4.16 16.98
CA LEU A 158 8.78 4.56 16.94
C LEU A 158 8.50 5.65 15.90
N ARG A 159 9.40 6.63 15.71
CA ARG A 159 9.25 7.66 14.67
C ARG A 159 9.47 7.08 13.28
N THR A 160 10.43 6.18 13.13
CA THR A 160 10.62 5.45 11.87
C THR A 160 9.36 4.64 11.53
N LEU A 161 8.81 3.90 12.49
CA LEU A 161 7.56 3.17 12.31
C LEU A 161 6.39 4.11 12.00
N GLN A 162 6.29 5.25 12.69
CA GLN A 162 5.25 6.25 12.45
C GLN A 162 5.26 6.71 10.99
N ARG A 163 6.45 6.99 10.42
CA ARG A 163 6.61 7.38 9.01
C ARG A 163 6.21 6.26 8.06
N LEU A 164 6.64 5.03 8.32
CA LEU A 164 6.28 3.84 7.51
C LEU A 164 4.77 3.58 7.50
N LEU A 165 4.12 3.79 8.64
CA LEU A 165 2.68 3.64 8.78
C LEU A 165 1.91 4.87 8.25
N GLY A 166 2.54 6.04 8.17
CA GLY A 166 1.86 7.30 7.83
C GLY A 166 0.93 7.80 8.93
N HIS A 167 1.27 7.57 10.20
CA HIS A 167 0.47 8.02 11.34
C HIS A 167 0.65 9.52 11.61
N ALA A 168 -0.45 10.26 11.68
CA ALA A 168 -0.44 11.68 12.01
C ALA A 168 0.00 11.96 13.46
N SER A 169 -0.20 11.01 14.37
CA SER A 169 0.15 11.13 15.79
C SER A 169 1.06 9.98 16.24
N ILE A 170 2.06 10.31 17.05
CA ILE A 170 2.97 9.32 17.64
C ILE A 170 2.23 8.38 18.61
N SER A 171 1.24 8.90 19.34
CA SER A 171 0.40 8.11 20.27
C SER A 171 -0.30 6.91 19.62
N THR A 172 -0.71 7.04 18.34
CA THR A 172 -1.28 5.94 17.58
C THR A 172 -0.26 4.83 17.34
N THR A 173 1.02 5.19 17.21
CA THR A 173 2.14 4.27 17.00
C THR A 173 2.63 3.64 18.30
N GLU A 174 2.55 4.36 19.43
CA GLU A 174 2.92 3.84 20.76
C GLU A 174 2.13 2.58 21.15
N ARG A 175 0.93 2.39 20.59
CA ARG A 175 0.12 1.18 20.78
C ARG A 175 0.82 -0.12 20.39
N TYR A 176 1.86 -0.06 19.55
CA TYR A 176 2.65 -1.24 19.15
C TYR A 176 3.87 -1.50 20.06
N ALA A 177 4.21 -0.57 20.96
CA ALA A 177 5.42 -0.64 21.77
C ALA A 177 5.41 -1.80 22.78
N GLY A 178 4.28 -2.02 23.46
CA GLY A 178 4.11 -3.12 24.42
C GLY A 178 4.24 -4.49 23.75
N PRO A 179 3.40 -4.81 22.74
CA PRO A 179 3.48 -6.09 22.04
C PRO A 179 4.86 -6.37 21.42
N ALA A 180 5.55 -5.33 20.92
CA ALA A 180 6.89 -5.50 20.38
C ALA A 180 7.95 -5.81 21.46
N ASN A 181 7.81 -5.26 22.68
CA ASN A 181 8.70 -5.60 23.79
C ASN A 181 8.48 -7.04 24.25
N GLU A 182 7.22 -7.46 24.40
CA GLU A 182 6.90 -8.84 24.77
C GLU A 182 7.49 -9.86 23.77
N MET A 183 7.51 -9.55 22.48
CA MET A 183 8.14 -10.43 21.46
C MET A 183 9.68 -10.37 21.46
N LEU A 184 10.27 -9.26 21.90
CA LEU A 184 11.72 -9.12 22.05
C LEU A 184 12.24 -9.97 23.22
N ASP A 185 11.50 -10.02 24.32
CA ASP A 185 11.86 -10.84 25.49
C ASP A 185 11.84 -12.36 25.18
N VAL A 186 11.16 -12.75 24.10
CA VAL A 186 10.94 -14.15 23.70
C VAL A 186 11.50 -14.42 22.30
N LEU A 187 12.50 -13.66 21.83
CA LEU A 187 13.03 -13.72 20.45
C LEU A 187 13.09 -15.16 19.91
N PRO A 188 12.15 -15.55 19.03
CA PRO A 188 12.16 -16.89 18.46
C PRO A 188 13.36 -17.00 17.52
N GLU A 189 14.03 -18.15 17.48
CA GLU A 189 15.10 -18.44 16.51
C GLU A 189 14.68 -18.13 15.06
N ASP A 190 13.38 -18.31 14.76
CA ASP A 190 12.77 -17.99 13.46
C ASP A 190 12.79 -16.50 13.11
N LEU A 191 12.76 -15.61 14.11
CA LEU A 191 12.76 -14.17 13.90
C LEU A 191 14.19 -13.67 13.64
N VAL A 192 15.18 -14.24 14.33
CA VAL A 192 16.62 -14.06 13.99
C VAL A 192 16.88 -14.55 12.57
N ARG A 193 16.35 -15.72 12.20
CA ARG A 193 16.46 -16.28 10.85
C ARG A 193 15.78 -15.39 9.81
N PHE A 194 14.62 -14.81 10.11
CA PHE A 194 13.91 -13.89 9.23
C PHE A 194 14.65 -12.56 9.03
N VAL A 195 15.22 -11.99 10.11
CA VAL A 195 16.09 -10.81 10.03
C VAL A 195 17.31 -11.11 9.15
N ASN A 196 17.97 -12.24 9.36
CA ASN A 196 19.12 -12.67 8.55
C ASN A 196 18.77 -12.87 7.07
N LEU A 197 17.62 -13.49 6.77
CA LEU A 197 17.10 -13.65 5.40
C LEU A 197 16.84 -12.31 4.70
N LEU A 198 16.36 -11.30 5.43
CA LEU A 198 16.15 -9.96 4.88
C LEU A 198 17.46 -9.20 4.66
N THR A 199 18.51 -9.50 5.42
CA THR A 199 19.85 -8.91 5.24
C THR A 199 20.69 -9.64 4.18
N GLU A 200 20.47 -10.93 3.94
CA GLU A 200 21.23 -11.77 3.00
C GLU A 200 20.82 -11.58 1.52
N THR A 201 19.69 -10.93 1.22
CA THR A 201 19.23 -10.70 -0.18
C THR A 201 20.02 -9.67 -1.00
N HIS A 202 21.17 -9.19 -0.51
CA HIS A 202 22.07 -8.34 -1.29
C HIS A 202 23.54 -8.74 -1.08
N THR A 203 23.94 -9.80 -1.77
CA THR A 203 25.33 -10.02 -2.21
C THR A 203 25.34 -10.44 -3.66
#